data_AF-A0A955T0C1-F1
#
_entry.id   AF-A0A955T0C1-F1
#
_cell.length_a   1.000
_cell.length_b   1.000
_cell.length_c   1.000
_cell.angle_alpha   90.00
_cell.angle_beta   90.00
_cell.angle_gamma   90.00
#
_symmetry.space_group_name_H-M   'P 1'
#
loop_
_entity.id
_entity.type
_entity.pdbx_description
1 polymer ?
#
loop_
_entity_poly.entity_id
_entity_poly.type
_entity_poly.pdbx_seq_one_letter_code
_entity_poly.pdbx_strand_id
1 'polypeptide(L)'
;SEDGSDPFGRPIGGRPLEGDRWVLLGPAKAYFTTTEGSPACDLEMRVLDRSGEPIPGLYAVGQNGLGGQVLWGHGLHIAWAMTSGRLVAEGLKRMDEAS
;
A
#
# COMPACT_ATOMS: atom_id res chain seq x y z
N SER A 1 -16.99 -3.51 -32.03
CA SER A 1 -16.86 -4.75 -32.81
C SER A 1 -18.21 -5.46 -32.80
N GLU A 2 -18.54 -6.19 -33.86
CA GLU A 2 -19.85 -6.86 -34.04
C GLU A 2 -20.12 -8.01 -33.04
N ASP A 3 -19.18 -8.31 -32.14
CA ASP A 3 -19.27 -9.35 -31.10
C ASP A 3 -19.52 -8.80 -29.69
N GLY A 4 -19.61 -7.47 -29.53
CA GLY A 4 -19.75 -6.82 -28.22
C GLY A 4 -18.50 -6.86 -27.33
N SER A 5 -17.35 -7.28 -27.86
CA SER A 5 -16.08 -7.26 -27.13
C SER A 5 -15.46 -5.86 -27.12
N ASP A 6 -14.74 -5.51 -26.04
CA ASP A 6 -13.95 -4.28 -25.99
C ASP A 6 -12.65 -4.48 -26.80
N PRO A 7 -12.33 -3.59 -27.76
CA PRO A 7 -11.17 -3.77 -28.64
C PRO A 7 -9.81 -3.70 -27.93
N PHE A 8 -9.79 -3.24 -26.67
CA PHE A 8 -8.59 -3.19 -25.83
C PHE A 8 -8.59 -4.26 -24.73
N GLY A 9 -9.52 -5.22 -24.82
CA GLY A 9 -9.60 -6.35 -23.88
C GLY A 9 -10.12 -5.97 -22.50
N ARG A 10 -10.80 -4.81 -22.34
CA ARG A 10 -11.42 -4.46 -21.07
C ARG A 10 -12.49 -5.50 -20.70
N PRO A 11 -12.52 -5.99 -19.44
CA PRO A 11 -13.60 -6.82 -18.96
C PRO A 11 -14.96 -6.11 -19.08
N ILE A 12 -15.97 -6.82 -19.56
CA ILE A 12 -17.33 -6.30 -19.71
C ILE A 12 -17.92 -6.02 -18.32
N GLY A 13 -18.42 -4.80 -18.10
CA GLY A 13 -18.98 -4.38 -16.80
C GLY A 13 -19.08 -2.87 -16.56
N GLY A 14 -18.72 -2.03 -17.53
CA GLY A 14 -18.93 -0.58 -17.46
C GLY A 14 -20.34 -0.17 -17.87
N ARG A 15 -20.82 0.96 -17.34
CA ARG A 15 -22.02 1.63 -17.89
C ARG A 15 -21.66 2.33 -19.22
N PRO A 16 -22.55 2.31 -20.23
CA PRO A 16 -22.35 3.11 -21.43
C PRO A 16 -22.21 4.60 -21.09
N LEU A 17 -21.43 5.32 -21.89
CA LEU A 17 -21.36 6.77 -21.80
C LEU A 17 -22.58 7.37 -22.49
N GLU A 18 -23.50 7.95 -21.72
CA GLU A 18 -24.79 8.47 -22.19
C GLU A 18 -24.99 9.93 -21.74
N GLY A 19 -25.81 10.69 -22.48
CA GLY A 19 -26.16 12.08 -22.16
C GLY A 19 -25.54 13.12 -23.10
N ASP A 20 -25.76 14.40 -22.76
CA ASP A 20 -25.39 15.57 -23.57
C ASP A 20 -24.32 16.47 -22.92
N ARG A 21 -24.04 16.25 -21.64
CA ARG A 21 -23.03 16.99 -20.87
C ARG A 21 -21.79 16.16 -20.67
N TRP A 22 -20.75 16.54 -21.40
CA TRP A 22 -19.48 15.85 -21.45
C TRP A 22 -18.41 16.65 -20.70
N VAL A 23 -17.55 15.96 -19.96
CA VAL A 23 -16.39 16.56 -19.28
C VAL A 23 -15.12 15.94 -19.84
N LEU A 24 -14.17 16.79 -20.23
CA LEU A 24 -12.83 16.38 -20.62
C LEU A 24 -11.84 16.81 -19.53
N LEU A 25 -11.07 15.86 -19.02
CA LEU A 25 -9.97 16.11 -18.10
C LEU A 25 -8.66 15.75 -18.80
N GLY A 26 -7.73 16.71 -18.92
CA GLY A 26 -6.45 16.39 -19.51
C GLY A 26 -5.45 17.54 -19.64
N PRO A 27 -4.21 17.20 -20.07
CA PRO A 27 -3.73 15.83 -20.33
C PRO A 27 -3.40 15.08 -19.04
N ALA A 28 -3.81 13.81 -18.95
CA ALA A 28 -3.34 12.90 -17.91
C ALA A 28 -1.86 12.58 -18.14
N LYS A 29 -1.06 12.63 -17.07
CA LYS A 29 0.38 12.35 -17.10
C LYS A 29 0.73 11.35 -16.00
N ALA A 30 1.72 10.50 -16.27
CA ALA A 30 2.27 9.61 -15.26
C ALA A 30 3.20 10.36 -14.31
N TYR A 31 3.10 10.05 -13.02
CA TYR A 31 3.98 10.56 -11.96
C TYR A 31 4.36 9.40 -11.05
N PHE A 32 5.51 9.52 -10.37
CA PHE A 32 5.84 8.61 -9.27
C PHE A 32 4.91 8.89 -8.09
N THR A 33 4.20 7.88 -7.63
CA THR A 33 3.17 8.01 -6.57
C THR A 33 3.58 7.37 -5.25
N THR A 34 4.36 6.28 -5.30
CA THR A 34 4.77 5.51 -4.11
C THR A 34 6.22 5.06 -4.26
N THR A 35 6.86 4.78 -3.12
CA THR A 35 8.14 4.09 -3.07
C THR A 35 7.98 2.82 -2.26
N GLU A 36 8.45 1.70 -2.79
CA GLU A 36 8.36 0.40 -2.09
C GLU A 36 9.50 0.22 -1.07
N GLY A 37 10.57 1.01 -1.18
CA GLY A 37 11.72 0.93 -0.28
C GLY A 37 11.40 1.37 1.15
N SER A 38 12.11 0.79 2.12
CA SER A 38 11.99 1.11 3.53
C SER A 38 13.31 0.87 4.28
N PRO A 39 13.47 1.40 5.51
CA PRO A 39 14.42 0.84 6.46
C PRO A 39 14.21 -0.67 6.63
N ALA A 40 15.29 -1.40 6.93
CA ALA A 40 15.18 -2.80 7.30
C ALA A 40 14.42 -2.91 8.63
N CYS A 41 13.41 -3.79 8.68
CA CYS A 41 12.69 -4.11 9.89
C CYS A 41 12.44 -5.62 9.98
N ASP A 42 12.25 -6.14 11.19
CA ASP A 42 11.84 -7.52 11.39
C ASP A 42 10.31 -7.70 11.31
N LEU A 43 9.83 -8.91 11.60
CA LEU A 43 8.40 -9.24 11.58
C LEU A 43 7.59 -8.55 12.68
N GLU A 44 8.24 -7.99 13.70
CA GLU A 44 7.62 -7.20 14.76
C GLU A 44 7.68 -5.70 14.44
N MET A 45 8.06 -5.35 13.22
CA MET A 45 8.19 -3.99 12.69
C MET A 45 9.25 -3.16 13.42
N ARG A 46 10.19 -3.78 14.15
CA ARG A 46 11.30 -3.08 14.78
C ARG A 46 12.34 -2.72 13.73
N VAL A 47 12.82 -1.48 13.74
CA VAL A 47 13.86 -1.05 12.80
C VAL A 47 15.19 -1.67 13.19
N LEU A 48 15.91 -2.20 12.20
CA LEU A 48 17.20 -2.84 12.38
C LEU A 48 18.34 -1.86 12.11
N ASP A 49 19.40 -1.94 12.90
CA ASP A 49 20.65 -1.24 12.66
C ASP A 49 21.52 -1.94 11.60
N ARG A 50 22.76 -1.48 11.44
CA ARG A 50 23.70 -2.04 10.46
C ARG A 50 24.19 -3.46 10.80
N SER A 51 24.13 -3.86 12.07
CA SER A 51 24.41 -5.22 12.52
C SER A 51 23.21 -6.16 12.36
N GLY A 52 22.03 -5.62 12.04
CA GLY A 52 20.78 -6.38 12.00
C GLY A 52 20.09 -6.47 13.37
N GLU A 53 20.54 -5.69 14.35
CA GLU A 53 19.95 -5.69 15.69
C GLU A 53 18.81 -4.65 15.80
N PRO A 54 17.72 -4.96 16.51
CA PRO A 54 16.63 -4.01 16.73
C PRO A 54 17.09 -2.76 17.48
N ILE A 55 16.75 -1.59 16.95
CA ILE A 55 16.97 -0.30 17.62
C ILE A 55 15.88 -0.12 18.70
N PRO A 56 16.23 -0.02 20.00
CA PRO A 56 15.24 0.05 21.07
C PRO A 56 14.26 1.21 20.91
N GLY A 57 12.96 0.90 20.95
CA GLY A 57 11.88 1.89 20.85
C GLY A 57 11.60 2.44 19.44
N LEU A 58 12.29 1.94 18.41
CA LEU A 58 12.11 2.42 17.03
C LEU A 58 11.40 1.37 16.16
N TYR A 59 10.25 1.76 15.60
CA TYR A 59 9.41 0.91 14.76
C TYR A 59 9.10 1.58 13.43
N ALA A 60 8.85 0.79 12.39
CA ALA A 60 8.46 1.27 11.08
C ALA A 60 7.13 0.65 10.62
N VAL A 61 6.17 1.49 10.27
CA VAL A 61 4.81 1.08 9.90
C VAL A 61 4.36 1.75 8.59
N GLY A 62 3.32 1.21 7.96
CA GLY A 62 2.84 1.67 6.66
C GLY A 62 3.90 1.56 5.58
N GLN A 63 3.99 2.55 4.69
CA GLN A 63 4.98 2.52 3.60
C GLN A 63 6.42 2.42 4.14
N ASN A 64 6.70 3.02 5.30
CA ASN A 64 8.02 2.94 5.93
C ASN A 64 8.32 1.56 6.53
N GLY A 65 7.33 0.70 6.72
CA GLY A 65 7.49 -0.68 7.21
C GLY A 65 7.19 -1.72 6.13
N LEU A 66 7.23 -1.34 4.85
CA LEU A 66 6.82 -2.21 3.74
C LEU A 66 7.88 -3.22 3.33
N GLY A 67 9.16 -2.94 3.60
CA GLY A 67 10.24 -3.90 3.36
C GLY A 67 10.51 -4.23 1.89
N GLY A 68 10.14 -3.37 0.95
CA GLY A 68 10.25 -3.66 -0.48
C GLY A 68 9.15 -4.56 -1.05
N GLN A 69 8.11 -4.89 -0.26
CA GLN A 69 6.98 -5.68 -0.74
C GLN A 69 6.13 -4.87 -1.71
N VAL A 70 5.92 -5.39 -2.93
CA VAL A 70 5.04 -4.74 -3.91
C VAL A 70 3.58 -5.05 -3.60
N LEU A 71 2.82 -4.01 -3.25
CA LEU A 71 1.38 -4.12 -3.03
C LEU A 71 0.61 -3.91 -4.34
N TRP A 72 0.36 -5.00 -5.05
CA TRP A 72 -0.43 -5.00 -6.29
C TRP A 72 -1.92 -4.78 -6.04
N GLY A 73 -2.35 -3.53 -5.99
CA GLY A 73 -3.78 -3.20 -5.94
C GLY A 73 -4.09 -1.87 -5.27
N HIS A 74 -5.20 -1.27 -5.69
CA HIS A 74 -5.72 -0.06 -5.07
C HIS A 74 -6.13 -0.34 -3.61
N GLY A 75 -5.79 0.58 -2.71
CA GLY A 75 -6.16 0.51 -1.29
C GLY A 75 -5.26 -0.38 -0.42
N LEU A 76 -4.35 -1.17 -1.00
CA LEU A 76 -3.49 -2.06 -0.21
C LEU A 76 -2.50 -1.29 0.69
N HIS A 77 -1.97 -0.15 0.24
CA HIS A 77 -1.11 0.68 1.09
C HIS A 77 -1.84 1.20 2.34
N ILE A 78 -3.14 1.48 2.22
CA ILE A 78 -3.99 1.90 3.35
C ILE A 78 -4.19 0.72 4.31
N ALA A 79 -4.56 -0.45 3.77
CA ALA A 79 -4.72 -1.66 4.57
C ALA A 79 -3.43 -2.03 5.31
N TRP A 80 -2.27 -1.89 4.65
CA TRP A 80 -0.98 -2.15 5.26
C TRP A 80 -0.64 -1.16 6.37
N ALA A 81 -0.88 0.14 6.18
CA ALA A 81 -0.67 1.15 7.21
C ALA A 81 -1.47 0.85 8.49
N MET A 82 -2.74 0.45 8.36
CA MET A 82 -3.57 0.05 9.50
C MET A 82 -3.06 -1.24 10.15
N THR A 83 -2.69 -2.23 9.34
CA THR A 83 -2.31 -3.56 9.83
C THR A 83 -0.98 -3.54 10.57
N SER A 84 0.06 -2.96 9.96
CA SER A 84 1.39 -2.80 10.57
C SER A 84 1.35 -1.93 11.83
N GLY A 85 0.56 -0.84 11.82
CA GLY A 85 0.33 0.00 13.00
C GLY A 85 -0.28 -0.79 14.16
N ARG A 86 -1.31 -1.60 13.88
CA ARG A 86 -1.93 -2.46 14.90
C ARG A 86 -0.97 -3.51 15.43
N LEU A 87 -0.13 -4.11 14.58
CA LEU A 87 0.84 -5.12 14.98
C LEU A 87 1.84 -4.57 16.01
N VAL A 88 2.36 -3.36 15.79
CA VAL A 88 3.23 -2.67 16.77
C VAL A 88 2.51 -2.41 18.08
N ALA A 89 1.29 -1.89 18.02
CA ALA A 89 0.50 -1.60 19.22
C ALA A 89 0.25 -2.85 20.08
N GLU A 90 -0.07 -3.98 19.44
CA GLU A 90 -0.25 -5.26 20.14
C GLU A 90 1.07 -5.78 20.73
N GLY A 91 2.19 -5.60 20.03
CA GLY A 91 3.52 -5.95 20.52
C GLY A 91 3.90 -5.18 21.77
N LEU A 92 3.75 -3.85 21.74
CA LEU A 92 4.04 -2.98 22.87
C LEU A 92 3.19 -3.32 24.09
N LYS A 93 1.88 -3.54 23.89
CA LYS A 93 0.98 -3.93 24.99
C LYS A 93 1.45 -5.21 25.70
N ARG A 94 1.90 -6.22 24.96
CA ARG A 94 2.41 -7.47 25.57
C ARG A 94 3.68 -7.26 26.38
N MET A 95 4.53 -6.31 25.97
CA MET A 95 5.76 -5.97 26.70
C MET A 95 5.45 -5.26 28.01
N ASP A 96 4.46 -4.35 28.01
CA ASP A 96 4.00 -3.67 29.22
C ASP A 96 3.38 -4.64 30.23
N GLU A 97 2.60 -5.63 29.76
CA GLU A 97 1.99 -6.66 30.62
C GLU A 97 3.01 -7.66 31.23
N ALA A 98 4.21 -7.76 30.64
CA ALA A 98 5.26 -8.68 31.08
C ALA A 98 6.32 -8.03 31.99
N SER A 99 6.22 -6.72 32.24
CA SER A 99 7.15 -5.92 33.05
C SER A 99 6.60 -5.65 34.46
#